data_AF-A0A1Y3TFG8-F1
#
_entry.id   AF-A0A1Y3TFG8-F1
#
_cell.length_a   1.000
_cell.length_b   1.000
_cell.length_c   1.000
_cell.angle_alpha   90.00
_cell.angle_beta   90.00
_cell.angle_gamma   90.00
#
_symmetry.space_group_name_H-M   'P 1'
#
loop_
_entity.id
_entity.type
_entity.pdbx_description
1 polymer ?
#
loop_
_entity_poly.entity_id
_entity_poly.type
_entity_poly.pdbx_seq_one_letter_code
_entity_poly.pdbx_strand_id
1 'polypeptide(L)'
;MKTRTKKLAAMGMAAVMAAALLSGCGGRTKATPENLLRDMTEKAEKVESTVMNLKFNINLSAGGEELAVTMDMDMEATTEPEASHGKGEVSFDIAGSSMSTEMEIYSVKEDDQYVTYTMMEGEWTKEAAGEEETLGDIEGMTGDIEDYADKFKLEEDLAEINGEDCFELTGELDGDIFSEMIQSDMLDSFSGYGLDEETISEMVFPCTIDIYKDTILPARIMFDLTDTFESMMEDAGVAASDCYMEMTFMEYDSVDDIVVPDEALEAEEGSGLLDDFSDDGDSVKPAEPAEQSADLGSDWESYTVQINDTVVTLPCTLADLEATGVTLDREYTPEDYVVNAGEYELAWFMDANGNELMIDMINNTDGPIELKDCLVGGITVYSYDVEDGSLTVIFPGGIQIGTAQEDVLAAYGEPDDTYEDAEYGNSYYWYAEDSFYNGCTIDTEAGTGLVESMSLNCME
;
A
#
# COMPACT_ATOMS: atom_id res chain seq x y z
N MET A 1 -59.85 56.23 -0.64
CA MET A 1 -58.77 57.05 -1.23
C MET A 1 -57.53 56.83 -0.39
N LYS A 2 -56.63 55.96 -0.88
CA LYS A 2 -55.35 56.32 -1.54
C LYS A 2 -54.22 56.58 -0.51
N THR A 3 -53.38 55.57 -0.25
CA THR A 3 -51.99 55.39 -0.79
C THR A 3 -50.96 56.22 -0.01
N ARG A 4 -49.72 55.82 0.32
CA ARG A 4 -48.81 54.76 -0.17
C ARG A 4 -47.57 54.75 0.76
N THR A 5 -46.98 53.56 0.97
CA THR A 5 -45.53 53.24 1.10
C THR A 5 -44.58 54.05 2.02
N LYS A 6 -43.80 53.32 2.82
CA LYS A 6 -42.32 53.30 2.79
C LYS A 6 -41.77 52.01 3.42
N LYS A 7 -40.89 51.30 2.70
CA LYS A 7 -39.92 50.34 3.24
C LYS A 7 -38.82 51.11 3.95
N LEU A 8 -38.30 50.60 5.07
CA LEU A 8 -36.87 50.56 5.42
C LEU A 8 -36.65 49.74 6.70
N ALA A 9 -35.55 48.98 6.67
CA ALA A 9 -35.09 48.01 7.64
C ALA A 9 -34.58 48.65 8.95
N ALA A 10 -34.50 47.85 10.02
CA ALA A 10 -33.24 47.53 10.71
C ALA A 10 -33.49 46.88 12.08
N MET A 11 -32.85 45.73 12.27
CA MET A 11 -32.09 45.29 13.46
C MET A 11 -32.76 45.23 14.84
N GLY A 12 -32.65 44.04 15.44
CA GLY A 12 -32.18 43.95 16.82
C GLY A 12 -32.96 43.00 17.71
N MET A 13 -32.65 41.71 17.65
CA MET A 13 -32.56 40.90 18.87
C MET A 13 -31.66 39.69 18.60
N ALA A 14 -30.39 39.86 18.95
CA ALA A 14 -29.56 38.75 19.38
C ALA A 14 -30.26 38.12 20.59
N ALA A 15 -30.75 36.89 20.42
CA ALA A 15 -31.09 36.02 21.53
C ALA A 15 -30.06 34.89 21.50
N VAL A 16 -29.03 35.07 22.32
CA VAL A 16 -28.16 34.00 22.81
C VAL A 16 -29.08 32.90 23.35
N MET A 17 -29.27 31.80 22.62
CA MET A 17 -29.85 30.59 23.18
C MET A 17 -28.72 29.83 23.86
N ALA A 18 -28.49 30.23 25.11
CA ALA A 18 -27.67 29.48 26.03
C ALA A 18 -28.18 28.04 26.13
N ALA A 19 -27.27 27.10 25.92
CA ALA A 19 -27.33 25.72 26.33
C ALA A 19 -28.16 25.53 27.61
N ALA A 20 -29.33 24.92 27.47
CA ALA A 20 -30.13 24.49 28.59
C ALA A 20 -31.10 23.38 28.18
N LEU A 21 -30.70 22.13 28.48
CA LEU A 21 -31.43 21.14 29.28
C LEU A 21 -31.45 19.75 28.62
N LEU A 22 -30.62 18.85 29.14
CA LEU A 22 -31.04 17.47 29.35
C LEU A 22 -31.09 17.20 30.85
N SER A 23 -32.27 16.77 31.28
CA SER A 23 -32.61 16.40 32.64
C SER A 23 -33.00 14.93 32.63
N GLY A 24 -32.09 14.06 33.08
CA GLY A 24 -32.35 12.64 33.28
C GLY A 24 -31.20 11.99 34.05
N CYS A 25 -31.41 11.76 35.35
CA CYS A 25 -30.66 10.86 36.25
C CYS A 25 -29.11 10.88 36.23
N GLY A 26 -28.51 11.94 36.79
CA GLY A 26 -27.13 11.91 37.27
C GLY A 26 -26.40 13.24 37.15
N GLY A 27 -26.25 13.99 38.24
CA GLY A 27 -25.05 14.83 38.41
C GLY A 27 -24.73 16.07 37.55
N ARG A 28 -25.50 16.52 36.53
CA ARG A 28 -25.31 17.84 35.84
C ARG A 28 -23.85 18.28 35.59
N THR A 29 -23.14 17.54 34.76
CA THR A 29 -22.05 18.07 33.94
C THR A 29 -22.64 18.81 32.75
N LYS A 30 -22.05 19.94 32.37
CA LYS A 30 -22.45 20.66 31.15
C LYS A 30 -21.92 19.85 29.97
N ALA A 31 -22.70 19.70 28.90
CA ALA A 31 -22.17 19.19 27.63
C ALA A 31 -21.03 20.11 27.18
N THR A 32 -19.82 19.62 27.40
CA THR A 32 -18.53 20.23 27.05
C THR A 32 -17.68 19.08 26.53
N PRO A 33 -16.74 19.33 25.62
CA PRO A 33 -15.84 18.30 25.11
C PRO A 33 -15.25 17.43 26.22
N GLU A 34 -14.66 18.05 27.25
CA GLU A 34 -14.08 17.37 28.43
C GLU A 34 -15.05 16.43 29.16
N ASN A 35 -16.33 16.79 29.29
CA ASN A 35 -17.27 15.91 29.98
C ASN A 35 -17.82 14.84 29.06
N LEU A 36 -18.00 15.15 27.77
CA LEU A 36 -18.54 14.21 26.80
C LEU A 36 -17.53 13.11 26.49
N LEU A 37 -16.26 13.47 26.24
CA LEU A 37 -15.20 12.50 25.96
C LEU A 37 -14.91 11.63 27.19
N ARG A 38 -14.78 12.22 28.39
CA ARG A 38 -14.64 11.44 29.63
C ARG A 38 -15.80 10.47 29.86
N ASP A 39 -17.03 11.00 29.81
CA ASP A 39 -18.21 10.18 30.07
C ASP A 39 -18.38 9.10 28.96
N MET A 40 -17.88 9.34 27.74
CA MET A 40 -17.84 8.38 26.63
C MET A 40 -16.81 7.28 26.88
N THR A 41 -15.56 7.61 27.20
CA THR A 41 -14.50 6.64 27.51
C THR A 41 -14.91 5.77 28.70
N GLU A 42 -15.41 6.35 29.80
CA GLU A 42 -15.95 5.58 30.94
C GLU A 42 -17.10 4.62 30.57
N LYS A 43 -17.83 4.90 29.49
CA LYS A 43 -18.94 4.07 29.02
C LYS A 43 -18.48 3.00 28.06
N ALA A 44 -17.56 3.33 27.16
CA ALA A 44 -16.90 2.42 26.25
C ALA A 44 -16.23 1.26 26.99
N GLU A 45 -15.52 1.53 28.10
CA GLU A 45 -14.92 0.50 28.99
C GLU A 45 -15.90 -0.57 29.51
N LYS A 46 -17.21 -0.35 29.41
CA LYS A 46 -18.25 -1.27 29.90
C LYS A 46 -18.92 -2.07 28.79
N VAL A 47 -18.58 -1.80 27.54
CA VAL A 47 -19.13 -2.48 26.37
C VAL A 47 -18.50 -3.88 26.29
N GLU A 48 -19.33 -4.89 26.11
CA GLU A 48 -18.89 -6.29 25.99
C GLU A 48 -18.75 -6.70 24.52
N SER A 49 -19.46 -6.03 23.61
CA SER A 49 -19.34 -6.25 22.17
C SER A 49 -19.84 -5.07 21.34
N THR A 50 -19.40 -4.99 20.09
CA THR A 50 -19.69 -3.88 19.18
C THR A 50 -19.94 -4.38 17.76
N VAL A 51 -20.88 -3.75 17.06
CA VAL A 51 -20.99 -3.80 15.59
C VAL A 51 -20.66 -2.41 15.05
N MET A 52 -19.75 -2.33 14.09
CA MET A 52 -19.33 -1.08 13.44
C MET A 52 -19.20 -1.25 11.92
N ASN A 53 -19.25 -0.14 11.19
CA ASN A 53 -18.94 -0.07 9.78
C ASN A 53 -17.70 0.81 9.62
N LEU A 54 -16.66 0.29 8.97
CA LEU A 54 -15.43 0.98 8.64
C LEU A 54 -15.45 1.32 7.16
N LYS A 55 -15.24 2.59 6.85
CA LYS A 55 -15.05 3.09 5.50
C LYS A 55 -13.73 3.80 5.38
N PHE A 56 -13.02 3.47 4.32
CA PHE A 56 -11.81 4.16 3.94
C PHE A 56 -11.92 4.56 2.47
N ASN A 57 -11.63 5.82 2.18
CA ASN A 57 -11.61 6.33 0.81
C ASN A 57 -10.34 7.13 0.60
N ILE A 58 -9.64 6.82 -0.48
CA ILE A 58 -8.58 7.64 -1.04
C ILE A 58 -8.95 7.87 -2.51
N ASN A 59 -8.90 9.12 -2.95
CA ASN A 59 -9.05 9.46 -4.35
C ASN A 59 -8.02 10.53 -4.74
N LEU A 60 -7.07 10.11 -5.57
CA LEU A 60 -5.93 10.86 -6.03
C LEU A 60 -5.98 11.02 -7.55
N SER A 61 -5.50 12.15 -8.06
CA SER A 61 -5.47 12.43 -9.49
C SER A 61 -4.18 13.12 -9.92
N ALA A 62 -3.56 12.63 -10.99
CA ALA A 62 -2.33 13.17 -11.54
C ALA A 62 -2.37 13.09 -13.07
N GLY A 63 -2.01 14.16 -13.79
CA GLY A 63 -1.87 14.11 -15.25
C GLY A 63 -3.14 13.78 -16.07
N GLY A 64 -4.31 13.68 -15.44
CA GLY A 64 -5.57 13.22 -16.07
C GLY A 64 -5.87 11.73 -15.83
N GLU A 65 -5.05 11.05 -15.04
CA GLU A 65 -5.27 9.72 -14.50
C GLU A 65 -5.82 9.84 -13.07
N GLU A 66 -6.72 8.92 -12.70
CA GLU A 66 -7.36 8.85 -11.39
C GLU A 66 -6.98 7.50 -10.76
N LEU A 67 -6.59 7.56 -9.49
CA LEU A 67 -6.38 6.43 -8.59
C LEU A 67 -7.41 6.57 -7.47
N ALA A 68 -8.31 5.60 -7.31
CA ALA A 68 -9.19 5.56 -6.15
C ALA A 68 -9.11 4.21 -5.46
N VAL A 69 -9.01 4.23 -4.14
CA VAL A 69 -9.08 3.06 -3.26
C VAL A 69 -10.26 3.26 -2.33
N THR A 70 -11.18 2.31 -2.30
CA THR A 70 -12.36 2.36 -1.44
C THR A 70 -12.50 1.04 -0.69
N MET A 71 -12.62 1.11 0.63
CA MET A 71 -12.93 -0.02 1.50
C MET A 71 -14.23 0.29 2.24
N ASP A 72 -15.13 -0.69 2.29
CA ASP A 72 -16.36 -0.66 3.09
C ASP A 72 -16.52 -2.02 3.76
N MET A 73 -16.31 -2.05 5.08
CA MET A 73 -16.28 -3.26 5.89
C MET A 73 -17.24 -3.16 7.08
N ASP A 74 -18.12 -4.13 7.21
CA ASP A 74 -18.89 -4.34 8.43
C ASP A 74 -18.04 -5.18 9.39
N MET A 75 -17.83 -4.69 10.61
CA MET A 75 -17.00 -5.34 11.63
C MET A 75 -17.81 -5.58 12.90
N GLU A 76 -17.47 -6.65 13.60
CA GLU A 76 -17.96 -6.99 14.92
C GLU A 76 -16.81 -7.40 15.83
N ALA A 77 -16.87 -7.02 17.10
CA ALA A 77 -15.84 -7.30 18.09
C ALA A 77 -16.45 -7.69 19.43
N THR A 78 -15.77 -8.58 20.17
CA THR A 78 -16.14 -9.05 21.51
C THR A 78 -14.94 -8.95 22.46
N THR A 79 -15.19 -8.59 23.73
CA THR A 79 -14.11 -8.49 24.75
C THR A 79 -13.85 -9.79 25.50
N GLU A 80 -14.86 -10.67 25.62
CA GLU A 80 -14.73 -11.99 26.27
C GLU A 80 -15.51 -13.10 25.52
N PRO A 81 -14.84 -14.02 24.79
CA PRO A 81 -13.42 -13.99 24.46
C PRO A 81 -13.08 -12.80 23.56
N GLU A 82 -11.84 -12.36 23.64
CA GLU A 82 -11.33 -11.29 22.80
C GLU A 82 -11.21 -11.77 21.35
N ALA A 83 -12.02 -11.20 20.47
CA ALA A 83 -12.12 -11.59 19.08
C ALA A 83 -12.75 -10.48 18.24
N SER A 84 -12.43 -10.45 16.96
CA SER A 84 -13.11 -9.63 15.98
C SER A 84 -13.29 -10.36 14.64
N HIS A 85 -14.29 -9.91 13.90
CA HIS A 85 -14.63 -10.38 12.57
C HIS A 85 -15.06 -9.20 11.71
N GLY A 86 -14.51 -9.10 10.51
CA GLY A 86 -14.86 -8.08 9.54
C GLY A 86 -15.18 -8.71 8.19
N LYS A 87 -16.16 -8.16 7.48
CA LYS A 87 -16.48 -8.58 6.12
C LYS A 87 -16.87 -7.37 5.28
N GLY A 88 -16.33 -7.30 4.08
CA GLY A 88 -16.57 -6.16 3.21
C GLY A 88 -16.03 -6.34 1.80
N GLU A 89 -15.85 -5.21 1.14
CA GLU A 89 -15.32 -5.13 -0.21
C GLU A 89 -14.23 -4.05 -0.27
N VAL A 90 -13.14 -4.36 -0.97
CA VAL A 90 -12.11 -3.39 -1.34
C VAL A 90 -12.16 -3.19 -2.84
N SER A 91 -12.25 -1.93 -3.27
CA SER A 91 -12.32 -1.51 -4.67
C SER A 91 -11.13 -0.62 -5.03
N PHE A 92 -10.56 -0.87 -6.20
CA PHE A 92 -9.45 -0.14 -6.78
C PHE A 92 -9.84 0.37 -8.16
N ASP A 93 -9.78 1.67 -8.38
CA ASP A 93 -9.92 2.31 -9.69
C ASP A 93 -8.56 2.85 -10.12
N ILE A 94 -7.99 2.30 -11.19
CA ILE A 94 -6.71 2.73 -11.76
C ILE A 94 -6.91 3.06 -13.24
N ALA A 95 -6.64 4.30 -13.63
CA ALA A 95 -6.67 4.75 -15.03
C ALA A 95 -7.96 4.38 -15.79
N GLY A 96 -9.10 4.37 -15.09
CA GLY A 96 -10.42 4.04 -15.64
C GLY A 96 -10.77 2.55 -15.69
N SER A 97 -9.96 1.68 -15.11
CA SER A 97 -10.27 0.27 -14.84
C SER A 97 -10.64 0.09 -13.37
N SER A 98 -11.80 -0.51 -13.10
CA SER A 98 -12.29 -0.79 -11.75
C SER A 98 -12.12 -2.27 -11.41
N MET A 99 -11.41 -2.55 -10.33
CA MET A 99 -11.27 -3.87 -9.69
C MET A 99 -11.96 -3.83 -8.33
N SER A 100 -12.57 -4.93 -7.93
CA SER A 100 -13.21 -5.05 -6.63
C SER A 100 -13.09 -6.49 -6.16
N THR A 101 -12.74 -6.67 -4.89
CA THR A 101 -12.53 -7.98 -4.25
C THR A 101 -13.26 -8.04 -2.92
N GLU A 102 -13.89 -9.18 -2.64
CA GLU A 102 -14.49 -9.45 -1.34
C GLU A 102 -13.38 -9.76 -0.34
N MET A 103 -13.53 -9.22 0.86
CA MET A 103 -12.59 -9.39 1.97
C MET A 103 -13.33 -9.89 3.20
N GLU A 104 -12.73 -10.84 3.91
CA GLU A 104 -13.20 -11.30 5.22
C GLU A 104 -12.00 -11.46 6.14
N ILE A 105 -12.08 -10.93 7.35
CA ILE A 105 -11.00 -10.94 8.33
C ILE A 105 -11.52 -11.46 9.66
N TYR A 106 -10.72 -12.28 10.35
CA TYR A 106 -10.92 -12.62 11.75
C TYR A 106 -9.64 -12.30 12.51
N SER A 107 -9.75 -11.71 13.70
CA SER A 107 -8.63 -11.60 14.63
C SER A 107 -9.03 -12.26 15.94
N VAL A 108 -8.25 -13.23 16.42
CA VAL A 108 -8.53 -13.98 17.65
C VAL A 108 -7.27 -14.21 18.47
N LYS A 109 -7.43 -14.30 19.78
CA LYS A 109 -6.33 -14.59 20.69
C LYS A 109 -6.09 -16.11 20.82
N GLU A 110 -4.94 -16.60 20.37
CA GLU A 110 -4.47 -17.98 20.50
C GLU A 110 -3.17 -18.04 21.35
N ASP A 111 -3.17 -18.82 22.44
CA ASP A 111 -1.97 -19.10 23.25
C ASP A 111 -1.12 -17.85 23.66
N ASP A 112 -1.81 -16.76 24.03
CA ASP A 112 -1.27 -15.43 24.40
C ASP A 112 -0.76 -14.56 23.23
N GLN A 113 -1.02 -14.94 21.97
CA GLN A 113 -0.73 -14.16 20.76
C GLN A 113 -2.02 -13.89 19.98
N TYR A 114 -2.08 -12.81 19.21
CA TYR A 114 -3.18 -12.62 18.26
C TYR A 114 -2.86 -13.32 16.96
N VAL A 115 -3.88 -13.94 16.36
CA VAL A 115 -3.79 -14.54 15.04
C VAL A 115 -4.86 -13.89 14.18
N THR A 116 -4.42 -13.31 13.07
CA THR A 116 -5.28 -12.71 12.07
C THR A 116 -5.43 -13.67 10.90
N TYR A 117 -6.66 -13.93 10.50
CA TYR A 117 -7.03 -14.74 9.36
C TYR A 117 -7.68 -13.84 8.32
N THR A 118 -7.17 -13.85 7.11
CA THR A 118 -7.64 -12.99 6.02
C THR A 118 -8.07 -13.82 4.84
N MET A 119 -9.23 -13.51 4.27
CA MET A 119 -9.71 -14.06 3.01
C MET A 119 -9.72 -12.97 1.95
N MET A 120 -9.03 -13.24 0.86
CA MET A 120 -9.09 -12.47 -0.38
C MET A 120 -9.12 -13.44 -1.55
N GLU A 121 -9.86 -13.08 -2.61
CA GLU A 121 -10.04 -13.93 -3.81
C GLU A 121 -10.51 -15.39 -3.55
N GLY A 122 -11.07 -15.65 -2.37
CA GLY A 122 -11.53 -16.98 -1.96
C GLY A 122 -10.44 -17.87 -1.33
N GLU A 123 -9.24 -17.34 -1.09
CA GLU A 123 -8.15 -18.03 -0.42
C GLU A 123 -7.93 -17.44 0.98
N TRP A 124 -7.68 -18.31 1.96
CA TRP A 124 -7.41 -17.91 3.35
C TRP A 124 -5.92 -17.91 3.61
N THR A 125 -5.43 -16.82 4.19
CA THR A 125 -4.11 -16.69 4.80
C THR A 125 -4.25 -16.50 6.30
N LYS A 126 -3.19 -16.82 7.04
CA LYS A 126 -3.11 -16.47 8.47
C LYS A 126 -1.76 -15.85 8.80
N GLU A 127 -1.76 -15.03 9.82
CA GLU A 127 -0.57 -14.36 10.33
C GLU A 127 -0.64 -14.27 11.85
N ALA A 128 0.50 -14.49 12.52
CA ALA A 128 0.62 -14.21 13.94
C ALA A 128 0.85 -12.70 14.14
N ALA A 129 -0.19 -11.99 14.53
CA ALA A 129 -0.11 -10.59 14.94
C ALA A 129 0.64 -10.45 16.28
N GLY A 130 1.16 -9.25 16.55
CA GLY A 130 1.95 -8.93 17.76
C GLY A 130 1.18 -9.05 19.09
N GLU A 131 1.63 -8.33 20.12
CA GLU A 131 0.94 -8.29 21.43
C GLU A 131 -0.26 -7.31 21.46
N GLU A 132 -0.68 -6.73 20.33
CA GLU A 132 -1.61 -5.60 20.26
C GLU A 132 -3.09 -5.98 20.06
N GLU A 133 -3.99 -5.05 20.39
CA GLU A 133 -5.44 -5.25 20.56
C GLU A 133 -6.18 -5.69 19.27
N THR A 134 -7.32 -6.38 19.42
CA THR A 134 -8.13 -6.82 18.27
C THR A 134 -8.70 -5.66 17.47
N LEU A 135 -8.76 -5.79 16.13
CA LEU A 135 -9.50 -4.89 15.23
C LEU A 135 -10.91 -4.58 15.76
N GLY A 136 -11.23 -3.30 15.92
CA GLY A 136 -12.55 -2.86 16.41
C GLY A 136 -12.69 -2.79 17.94
N ASP A 137 -11.59 -2.90 18.70
CA ASP A 137 -11.60 -2.58 20.12
C ASP A 137 -11.93 -1.09 20.34
N ILE A 138 -13.05 -0.83 21.01
CA ILE A 138 -13.48 0.52 21.34
C ILE A 138 -12.59 1.13 22.42
N GLU A 139 -12.10 0.32 23.37
CA GLU A 139 -11.24 0.82 24.45
C GLU A 139 -9.94 1.38 23.85
N GLY A 140 -9.28 0.66 22.95
CA GLY A 140 -8.15 1.18 22.17
C GLY A 140 -8.47 2.47 21.41
N MET A 141 -9.58 2.49 20.67
CA MET A 141 -9.95 3.65 19.83
C MET A 141 -10.37 4.91 20.61
N THR A 142 -10.87 4.75 21.83
CA THR A 142 -11.37 5.86 22.65
C THR A 142 -10.56 6.09 23.93
N GLY A 143 -9.53 5.28 24.13
CA GLY A 143 -8.56 5.37 25.22
C GLY A 143 -7.86 6.72 25.18
N ASP A 144 -7.71 7.34 26.35
CA ASP A 144 -7.01 8.61 26.56
C ASP A 144 -7.51 9.83 25.76
N ILE A 145 -8.56 9.70 24.93
CA ILE A 145 -9.10 10.80 24.12
C ILE A 145 -9.65 11.97 24.97
N GLU A 146 -10.01 11.67 26.23
CA GLU A 146 -10.41 12.67 27.21
C GLU A 146 -9.28 13.66 27.56
N ASP A 147 -8.02 13.23 27.49
CA ASP A 147 -6.84 14.07 27.77
C ASP A 147 -6.64 15.13 26.68
N TYR A 148 -7.19 14.90 25.49
CA TYR A 148 -7.11 15.79 24.34
C TYR A 148 -8.37 16.63 24.12
N ALA A 149 -9.27 16.66 25.11
CA ALA A 149 -10.56 17.34 25.00
C ALA A 149 -10.48 18.85 24.71
N ASP A 150 -9.35 19.51 24.97
CA ASP A 150 -9.14 20.93 24.65
C ASP A 150 -8.87 21.19 23.16
N LYS A 151 -8.50 20.15 22.39
CA LYS A 151 -8.40 20.19 20.93
C LYS A 151 -9.77 20.20 20.23
N PHE A 152 -10.83 19.78 20.94
CA PHE A 152 -12.17 19.67 20.39
C PHE A 152 -13.09 20.85 20.72
N LYS A 153 -14.01 21.11 19.80
CA LYS A 153 -15.11 22.07 19.94
C LYS A 153 -16.42 21.34 19.78
N LEU A 154 -17.36 21.63 20.68
CA LEU A 154 -18.73 21.15 20.58
C LEU A 154 -19.51 22.05 19.63
N GLU A 155 -20.09 21.46 18.59
CA GLU A 155 -20.96 22.16 17.65
C GLU A 155 -22.29 22.57 18.28
N GLU A 156 -22.91 23.62 17.73
CA GLU A 156 -24.18 24.14 18.26
C GLU A 156 -25.38 23.25 17.90
N ASP A 157 -25.33 22.68 16.69
CA ASP A 157 -26.35 21.79 16.15
C ASP A 157 -26.00 20.33 16.50
N LEU A 158 -27.03 19.48 16.56
CA LEU A 158 -26.85 18.05 16.76
C LEU A 158 -26.71 17.36 15.41
N ALA A 159 -25.79 16.40 15.32
CA ALA A 159 -25.73 15.46 14.21
C ALA A 159 -26.82 14.38 14.35
N GLU A 160 -27.12 13.69 13.25
CA GLU A 160 -28.01 12.53 13.24
C GLU A 160 -27.26 11.34 12.63
N ILE A 161 -26.89 10.37 13.48
CA ILE A 161 -26.17 9.15 13.10
C ILE A 161 -27.07 7.96 13.43
N ASN A 162 -27.25 7.03 12.50
CA ASN A 162 -28.16 5.88 12.64
C ASN A 162 -29.61 6.25 13.02
N GLY A 163 -30.04 7.49 12.71
CA GLY A 163 -31.36 8.00 13.05
C GLY A 163 -31.51 8.47 14.50
N GLU A 164 -30.41 8.63 15.24
CA GLU A 164 -30.36 9.13 16.61
C GLU A 164 -29.59 10.45 16.72
N ASP A 165 -30.06 11.33 17.63
CA ASP A 165 -29.42 12.61 17.93
C ASP A 165 -28.03 12.39 18.55
N CYS A 166 -27.00 13.03 17.98
CA CYS A 166 -25.63 12.97 18.47
C CYS A 166 -25.07 14.37 18.81
N PHE A 167 -24.21 14.43 19.83
CA PHE A 167 -23.33 15.59 20.03
C PHE A 167 -22.17 15.47 19.05
N GLU A 168 -21.91 16.52 18.28
CA GLU A 168 -20.81 16.57 17.30
C GLU A 168 -19.64 17.38 17.89
N LEU A 169 -18.47 16.75 17.96
CA LEU A 169 -17.22 17.35 18.40
C LEU A 169 -16.27 17.43 17.19
N THR A 170 -15.80 18.62 16.86
CA THR A 170 -14.83 18.86 15.78
C THR A 170 -13.48 19.29 16.35
N GLY A 171 -12.40 18.71 15.86
CA GLY A 171 -11.04 18.96 16.37
C GLY A 171 -9.98 18.71 15.31
N GLU A 172 -8.74 19.00 15.69
CA GLU A 172 -7.53 18.71 14.91
C GLU A 172 -6.62 17.88 15.82
N LEU A 173 -6.25 16.68 15.39
CA LEU A 173 -5.34 15.78 16.10
C LEU A 173 -3.97 15.81 15.40
N ASP A 174 -2.89 15.74 16.17
CA ASP A 174 -1.56 15.53 15.58
C ASP A 174 -1.33 14.04 15.35
N GLY A 175 -0.31 13.71 14.56
CA GLY A 175 0.01 12.33 14.19
C GLY A 175 0.19 11.38 15.35
N ASP A 176 0.84 11.82 16.43
CA ASP A 176 1.03 10.97 17.62
C ASP A 176 -0.32 10.47 18.17
N ILE A 177 -1.34 11.34 18.23
CA ILE A 177 -2.68 10.96 18.72
C ILE A 177 -3.43 10.15 17.67
N PHE A 178 -3.28 10.49 16.39
CA PHE A 178 -3.86 9.69 15.31
C PHE A 178 -3.34 8.25 15.37
N SER A 179 -2.04 8.08 15.62
CA SER A 179 -1.41 6.77 15.77
C SER A 179 -1.82 6.03 17.04
N GLU A 180 -2.17 6.74 18.12
CA GLU A 180 -2.77 6.11 19.30
C GLU A 180 -4.20 5.60 19.02
N MET A 181 -4.95 6.26 18.13
CA MET A 181 -6.35 5.92 17.83
C MET A 181 -6.54 4.89 16.71
N ILE A 182 -5.58 4.83 15.77
CA ILE A 182 -5.57 3.87 14.67
C ILE A 182 -4.59 2.76 15.00
N GLN A 183 -4.95 1.52 14.73
CA GLN A 183 -4.10 0.37 15.05
C GLN A 183 -2.78 0.41 14.26
N SER A 184 -1.69 0.03 14.94
CA SER A 184 -0.33 0.01 14.38
C SER A 184 -0.24 -0.80 13.08
N ASP A 185 -0.84 -1.99 13.02
CA ASP A 185 -0.84 -2.83 11.82
C ASP A 185 -1.48 -2.11 10.60
N MET A 186 -2.50 -1.28 10.85
CA MET A 186 -3.13 -0.45 9.82
C MET A 186 -2.23 0.73 9.42
N LEU A 187 -1.45 1.28 10.35
CA LEU A 187 -0.48 2.36 10.09
C LEU A 187 0.76 1.87 9.37
N ASP A 188 1.29 0.72 9.76
CA ASP A 188 2.46 0.09 9.15
C ASP A 188 2.19 -0.22 7.68
N SER A 189 0.95 -0.56 7.34
CA SER A 189 0.51 -0.71 5.95
C SER A 189 0.59 0.59 5.12
N PHE A 190 0.60 1.77 5.76
CA PHE A 190 0.80 3.05 5.08
C PHE A 190 2.29 3.42 4.92
N SER A 191 3.19 2.74 5.64
CA SER A 191 4.63 3.03 5.59
C SER A 191 5.23 2.84 4.19
N GLY A 192 4.75 1.84 3.42
CA GLY A 192 5.11 1.61 2.02
C GLY A 192 4.70 2.72 1.04
N TYR A 193 3.86 3.66 1.48
CA TYR A 193 3.47 4.86 0.72
C TYR A 193 4.18 6.14 1.20
N GLY A 194 5.29 5.99 1.93
CA GLY A 194 6.06 7.12 2.46
C GLY A 194 5.43 7.79 3.69
N LEU A 195 4.45 7.13 4.32
CA LEU A 195 3.84 7.56 5.58
C LEU A 195 4.48 6.78 6.74
N ASP A 196 5.76 7.02 6.99
CA ASP A 196 6.43 6.46 8.16
C ASP A 196 5.98 7.17 9.46
N GLU A 197 6.32 6.58 10.61
CA GLU A 197 5.97 7.11 11.93
C GLU A 197 6.43 8.58 12.11
N GLU A 198 7.60 8.94 11.56
CA GLU A 198 8.13 10.31 11.62
C GLU A 198 7.25 11.27 10.81
N THR A 199 6.89 10.89 9.59
CA THR A 199 6.03 11.67 8.69
C THR A 199 4.64 11.84 9.26
N ILE A 200 4.04 10.75 9.76
CA ILE A 200 2.73 10.77 10.41
C ILE A 200 2.75 11.72 11.60
N SER A 201 3.77 11.66 12.46
CA SER A 201 3.89 12.52 13.65
C SER A 201 3.86 14.03 13.36
N GLU A 202 4.32 14.45 12.17
CA GLU A 202 4.32 15.85 11.74
C GLU A 202 2.98 16.31 11.15
N MET A 203 2.08 15.37 10.85
CA MET A 203 0.78 15.66 10.26
C MET A 203 -0.26 16.12 11.27
N VAL A 204 -1.28 16.79 10.73
CA VAL A 204 -2.48 17.17 11.48
C VAL A 204 -3.70 16.60 10.77
N PHE A 205 -4.52 15.89 11.52
CA PHE A 205 -5.69 15.18 11.07
C PHE A 205 -6.95 15.85 11.61
N PRO A 206 -7.75 16.52 10.75
CA PRO A 206 -9.09 16.94 11.11
C PRO A 206 -9.93 15.74 11.53
N CYS A 207 -10.48 15.79 12.75
CA CYS A 207 -11.23 14.71 13.35
C CYS A 207 -12.61 15.19 13.80
N THR A 208 -13.64 14.39 13.50
CA THR A 208 -15.01 14.58 13.98
C THR A 208 -15.44 13.37 14.80
N ILE A 209 -15.92 13.61 16.01
CA ILE A 209 -16.44 12.58 16.91
C ILE A 209 -17.90 12.90 17.22
N ASP A 210 -18.78 11.98 16.84
CA ASP A 210 -20.19 12.02 17.18
C ASP A 210 -20.47 11.09 18.36
N ILE A 211 -21.21 11.59 19.34
CA ILE A 211 -21.54 10.86 20.57
C ILE A 211 -23.04 10.79 20.73
N TYR A 212 -23.59 9.58 20.83
CA TYR A 212 -25.01 9.37 21.06
C TYR A 212 -25.48 10.09 22.33
N LYS A 213 -26.50 10.92 22.20
CA LYS A 213 -26.97 11.79 23.28
C LYS A 213 -27.59 11.06 24.46
N ASP A 214 -28.18 9.89 24.21
CA ASP A 214 -28.91 9.12 25.21
C ASP A 214 -28.00 8.12 25.95
N THR A 215 -27.09 7.46 25.23
CA THR A 215 -26.18 6.44 25.79
C THR A 215 -24.84 7.02 26.24
N ILE A 216 -24.40 8.12 25.62
CA ILE A 216 -23.05 8.68 25.72
C ILE A 216 -22.00 7.61 25.32
N LEU A 217 -22.28 6.91 24.22
CA LEU A 217 -21.35 6.02 23.54
C LEU A 217 -20.97 6.64 22.19
N PRO A 218 -19.81 6.27 21.60
CA PRO A 218 -19.45 6.79 20.29
C PRO A 218 -20.51 6.41 19.25
N ALA A 219 -20.76 7.29 18.29
CA ALA A 219 -21.67 7.05 17.18
C ALA A 219 -20.88 7.02 15.87
N ARG A 220 -19.91 7.93 15.74
CA ARG A 220 -19.01 7.99 14.61
C ARG A 220 -17.68 8.64 15.01
N ILE A 221 -16.59 8.13 14.46
CA ILE A 221 -15.27 8.80 14.44
C ILE A 221 -14.89 8.93 12.97
N MET A 222 -14.62 10.16 12.53
CA MET A 222 -14.28 10.47 11.14
C MET A 222 -13.00 11.30 11.08
N PHE A 223 -12.04 10.84 10.28
CA PHE A 223 -10.84 11.57 9.91
C PHE A 223 -10.99 12.07 8.46
N ASP A 224 -10.89 13.38 8.25
CA ASP A 224 -10.77 13.95 6.91
C ASP A 224 -9.28 14.01 6.55
N LEU A 225 -8.89 13.22 5.55
CA LEU A 225 -7.50 13.06 5.13
C LEU A 225 -7.21 13.86 3.87
N THR A 226 -8.19 14.57 3.31
CA THR A 226 -8.07 15.23 1.99
C THR A 226 -6.96 16.28 1.98
N ASP A 227 -7.00 17.22 2.93
CA ASP A 227 -6.00 18.28 3.04
C ASP A 227 -4.63 17.70 3.41
N THR A 228 -4.61 16.63 4.21
CA THR A 228 -3.40 15.91 4.63
C THR A 228 -2.69 15.30 3.42
N PHE A 229 -3.40 14.53 2.60
CA PHE A 229 -2.86 13.96 1.35
C PHE A 229 -2.51 15.02 0.32
N GLU A 230 -3.31 16.08 0.17
CA GLU A 230 -3.01 17.19 -0.75
C GLU A 230 -1.69 17.87 -0.37
N SER A 231 -1.45 18.10 0.93
CA SER A 231 -0.21 18.71 1.41
C SER A 231 1.02 17.84 1.18
N MET A 232 0.89 16.52 1.35
CA MET A 232 1.98 15.57 1.15
C MET A 232 2.40 15.48 -0.32
N MET A 233 1.44 15.59 -1.23
CA MET A 233 1.67 15.39 -2.66
C MET A 233 1.80 16.70 -3.47
N GLU A 234 1.91 17.86 -2.80
CA GLU A 234 1.94 19.19 -3.45
C GLU A 234 3.07 19.29 -4.48
N ASP A 235 4.25 18.75 -4.16
CA ASP A 235 5.44 18.78 -5.04
C ASP A 235 5.36 17.79 -6.20
N ALA A 236 4.58 16.71 -6.06
CA ALA A 236 4.36 15.69 -7.09
C ALA A 236 3.29 16.09 -8.13
N GLY A 237 2.55 17.18 -7.89
CA GLY A 237 1.49 17.64 -8.78
C GLY A 237 0.27 16.71 -8.81
N VAL A 238 0.07 15.93 -7.74
CA VAL A 238 -1.10 15.09 -7.51
C VAL A 238 -2.13 15.90 -6.72
N ALA A 239 -3.41 15.77 -7.08
CA ALA A 239 -4.51 16.36 -6.33
C ALA A 239 -5.28 15.27 -5.60
N ALA A 240 -5.54 15.48 -4.31
CA ALA A 240 -6.40 14.64 -3.50
C ALA A 240 -7.83 15.19 -3.46
N SER A 241 -8.82 14.31 -3.41
CA SER A 241 -10.22 14.68 -3.18
C SER A 241 -10.93 13.57 -2.43
N ASP A 242 -11.90 13.90 -1.58
CA ASP A 242 -12.75 12.92 -0.89
C ASP A 242 -11.96 11.83 -0.13
N CYS A 243 -10.81 12.18 0.46
CA CYS A 243 -10.00 11.22 1.20
C CYS A 243 -10.42 11.23 2.67
N TYR A 244 -10.87 10.09 3.21
CA TYR A 244 -11.33 10.01 4.59
C TYR A 244 -11.25 8.58 5.14
N MET A 245 -11.26 8.51 6.47
CA MET A 245 -11.55 7.29 7.23
C MET A 245 -12.76 7.56 8.11
N GLU A 246 -13.79 6.73 8.03
CA GLU A 246 -15.02 6.85 8.81
C GLU A 246 -15.33 5.52 9.51
N MET A 247 -15.41 5.56 10.84
CA MET A 247 -15.86 4.47 11.69
C MET A 247 -17.23 4.81 12.26
N THR A 248 -18.26 4.06 11.91
CA THR A 248 -19.62 4.25 12.40
C THR A 248 -20.02 3.10 13.32
N PHE A 249 -20.37 3.41 14.56
CA PHE A 249 -20.78 2.43 15.56
C PHE A 249 -22.29 2.17 15.44
N MET A 250 -22.66 0.95 15.11
CA MET A 250 -24.03 0.58 14.73
C MET A 250 -24.81 0.00 15.90
N GLU A 251 -24.21 -0.95 16.63
CA GLU A 251 -24.83 -1.62 17.76
C GLU A 251 -23.80 -1.92 18.86
N TYR A 252 -24.30 -2.09 20.08
CA TYR A 252 -23.54 -2.39 21.29
C TYR A 252 -24.18 -3.57 22.01
N ASP A 253 -23.35 -4.41 22.62
CA ASP A 253 -23.76 -5.56 23.44
C ASP A 253 -24.74 -6.50 22.70
N SER A 254 -24.53 -6.70 21.39
CA SER A 254 -25.40 -7.49 20.51
C SER A 254 -24.72 -8.64 19.77
N VAL A 255 -23.39 -8.75 19.85
CA VAL A 255 -22.62 -9.80 19.15
C VAL A 255 -22.55 -11.05 20.03
N ASP A 256 -22.79 -12.21 19.43
CA ASP A 256 -22.56 -13.52 20.06
C ASP A 256 -21.06 -13.92 19.94
N ASP A 257 -20.66 -15.10 20.40
CA ASP A 257 -19.29 -15.58 20.27
C ASP A 257 -18.82 -15.58 18.79
N ILE A 258 -17.71 -14.91 18.50
CA ILE A 258 -17.05 -14.93 17.18
C ILE A 258 -16.25 -16.24 17.03
N VAL A 259 -16.44 -16.94 15.91
CA VAL A 259 -15.82 -18.24 15.65
C VAL A 259 -15.18 -18.27 14.28
N VAL A 260 -13.85 -18.46 14.26
CA VAL A 260 -13.08 -18.63 13.03
C VAL A 260 -13.52 -19.90 12.29
N PRO A 261 -13.79 -19.84 10.98
CA PRO A 261 -14.19 -21.00 10.20
C PRO A 261 -13.05 -22.03 10.07
N ASP A 262 -13.40 -23.32 10.00
CA ASP A 262 -12.42 -24.42 9.89
C ASP A 262 -11.46 -24.23 8.68
N GLU A 263 -11.94 -23.64 7.58
CA GLU A 263 -11.15 -23.36 6.37
C GLU A 263 -10.05 -22.33 6.61
N ALA A 264 -10.30 -21.31 7.45
CA ALA A 264 -9.31 -20.31 7.82
C ALA A 264 -8.26 -20.89 8.79
N LEU A 265 -8.66 -21.76 9.72
CA LEU A 265 -7.73 -22.43 10.64
C LEU A 265 -6.69 -23.31 9.93
N GLU A 266 -7.03 -23.82 8.74
CA GLU A 266 -6.14 -24.62 7.88
C GLU A 266 -5.25 -23.76 6.95
N ALA A 267 -5.37 -22.43 6.99
CA ALA A 267 -4.59 -21.52 6.16
C ALA A 267 -3.07 -21.65 6.36
N GLU A 268 -2.33 -21.42 5.29
CA GLU A 268 -0.87 -21.26 5.32
C GLU A 268 -0.51 -19.87 5.87
N GLU A 269 0.70 -19.75 6.42
CA GLU A 269 1.23 -18.44 6.83
C GLU A 269 1.30 -17.55 5.57
N GLY A 270 0.58 -16.44 5.59
CA GLY A 270 0.63 -15.45 4.52
C GLY A 270 1.43 -14.22 4.96
N SER A 271 1.93 -13.47 3.97
CA SER A 271 2.27 -12.06 4.14
C SER A 271 0.96 -11.26 4.27
N GLY A 272 0.96 -10.16 5.02
CA GLY A 272 -0.24 -9.50 5.50
C GLY A 272 -1.19 -8.98 4.40
N LEU A 273 -2.37 -8.50 4.82
CA LEU A 273 -3.50 -8.04 3.99
C LEU A 273 -3.14 -6.96 2.93
N LEU A 274 -1.98 -6.32 3.07
CA LEU A 274 -1.47 -5.34 2.13
C LEU A 274 -0.03 -5.61 1.66
N ASP A 275 0.64 -6.69 2.09
CA ASP A 275 1.96 -7.05 1.55
C ASP A 275 1.91 -7.45 0.06
N ASP A 276 0.74 -7.91 -0.40
CA ASP A 276 0.50 -8.20 -1.82
C ASP A 276 0.22 -6.91 -2.64
N PHE A 277 0.13 -5.74 -1.97
CA PHE A 277 -0.19 -4.43 -2.55
C PHE A 277 0.81 -3.31 -2.18
N SER A 278 1.65 -3.49 -1.17
CA SER A 278 2.86 -2.72 -0.97
C SER A 278 3.87 -3.19 -2.01
N ASP A 279 4.48 -2.25 -2.71
CA ASP A 279 5.73 -2.49 -3.41
C ASP A 279 6.86 -2.61 -2.37
N ASP A 280 6.65 -3.39 -1.30
CA ASP A 280 7.72 -3.89 -0.46
C ASP A 280 8.30 -5.09 -1.21
N GLY A 281 8.96 -4.79 -2.32
CA GLY A 281 9.96 -5.68 -2.88
C GLY A 281 10.88 -6.07 -1.74
N ASP A 282 10.88 -7.36 -1.38
CA ASP A 282 11.65 -7.90 -0.28
C ASP A 282 13.08 -7.34 -0.37
N SER A 283 13.48 -6.53 0.61
CA SER A 283 14.69 -5.70 0.51
C SER A 283 15.87 -6.53 -0.01
N VAL A 284 16.57 -6.03 -1.04
CA VAL A 284 17.51 -6.84 -1.81
C VAL A 284 18.56 -7.44 -0.88
N LYS A 285 18.61 -8.77 -0.82
CA LYS A 285 19.57 -9.46 0.06
C LYS A 285 20.97 -9.43 -0.57
N PRO A 286 22.05 -9.28 0.24
CA PRO A 286 23.41 -9.35 -0.27
C PRO A 286 23.67 -10.66 -1.01
N ALA A 287 24.26 -10.58 -2.19
CA ALA A 287 24.48 -11.74 -3.04
C ALA A 287 25.38 -12.78 -2.37
N GLU A 288 24.94 -14.04 -2.34
CA GLU A 288 25.83 -15.13 -1.98
C GLU A 288 26.85 -15.39 -3.11
N PRO A 289 28.07 -15.85 -2.81
CA PRO A 289 29.06 -16.16 -3.84
C PRO A 289 28.57 -17.25 -4.79
N ALA A 290 28.17 -16.87 -6.00
CA ALA A 290 27.74 -17.80 -7.04
C ALA A 290 28.94 -18.37 -7.83
N GLU A 291 28.81 -19.60 -8.33
CA GLU A 291 29.87 -20.24 -9.12
C GLU A 291 29.91 -19.63 -10.53
N GLN A 292 30.90 -18.75 -10.74
CA GLN A 292 31.13 -18.11 -12.03
C GLN A 292 31.81 -19.06 -13.02
N SER A 293 31.22 -19.18 -14.21
CA SER A 293 31.81 -19.90 -15.32
C SER A 293 33.08 -19.21 -15.81
N ALA A 294 34.08 -20.00 -16.20
CA ALA A 294 35.31 -19.49 -16.79
C ALA A 294 35.11 -18.86 -18.18
N ASP A 295 33.95 -19.10 -18.81
CA ASP A 295 33.57 -18.54 -20.10
C ASP A 295 32.85 -17.19 -19.96
N LEU A 296 32.50 -16.77 -18.74
CA LEU A 296 31.93 -15.46 -18.45
C LEU A 296 33.02 -14.38 -18.57
N GLY A 297 32.73 -13.32 -19.30
CA GLY A 297 33.62 -12.20 -19.48
C GLY A 297 33.86 -11.45 -18.17
N SER A 298 34.95 -10.67 -18.12
CA SER A 298 35.28 -9.87 -16.94
C SER A 298 34.65 -8.47 -16.93
N ASP A 299 34.05 -8.07 -18.05
CA ASP A 299 33.57 -6.71 -18.31
C ASP A 299 32.32 -6.74 -19.19
N TRP A 300 31.39 -5.80 -19.01
CA TRP A 300 30.11 -5.74 -19.72
C TRP A 300 30.28 -5.69 -21.24
N GLU A 301 31.39 -5.13 -21.77
CA GLU A 301 31.73 -5.12 -23.20
C GLU A 301 31.85 -6.52 -23.81
N SER A 302 31.97 -7.57 -22.98
CA SER A 302 31.97 -8.95 -23.46
C SER A 302 30.60 -9.44 -23.93
N TYR A 303 29.51 -8.77 -23.52
CA TYR A 303 28.13 -9.16 -23.78
C TYR A 303 27.80 -10.61 -23.40
N THR A 304 28.52 -11.16 -22.42
CA THR A 304 28.28 -12.53 -21.94
C THR A 304 27.35 -12.51 -20.73
N VAL A 305 26.40 -13.44 -20.66
CA VAL A 305 25.53 -13.60 -19.49
C VAL A 305 25.49 -15.06 -19.12
N GLN A 306 25.73 -15.38 -17.85
CA GLN A 306 25.53 -16.71 -17.31
C GLN A 306 24.11 -16.80 -16.75
N ILE A 307 23.30 -17.69 -17.32
CA ILE A 307 21.99 -18.06 -16.78
C ILE A 307 22.09 -19.53 -16.37
N ASN A 308 21.84 -19.80 -15.09
CA ASN A 308 22.13 -21.08 -14.45
C ASN A 308 23.60 -21.50 -14.69
N ASP A 309 23.81 -22.69 -15.26
CA ASP A 309 25.14 -23.23 -15.56
C ASP A 309 25.64 -22.87 -16.98
N THR A 310 24.90 -22.07 -17.75
CA THR A 310 25.17 -21.83 -19.17
C THR A 310 25.47 -20.38 -19.45
N VAL A 311 26.56 -20.13 -20.19
CA VAL A 311 26.92 -18.78 -20.66
C VAL A 311 26.44 -18.58 -22.10
N VAL A 312 25.70 -17.50 -22.33
CA VAL A 312 25.34 -17.00 -23.66
C VAL A 312 26.12 -15.73 -23.97
N THR A 313 26.24 -15.39 -25.25
CA THR A 313 26.86 -14.12 -25.71
C THR A 313 25.88 -13.39 -26.60
N LEU A 314 25.50 -12.17 -26.22
CA LEU A 314 24.58 -11.36 -27.00
C LEU A 314 25.27 -10.74 -28.22
N PRO A 315 24.57 -10.63 -29.37
CA PRO A 315 23.28 -11.26 -29.61
C PRO A 315 23.42 -12.78 -29.86
N CYS A 316 22.48 -13.57 -29.33
CA CYS A 316 22.44 -15.03 -29.54
C CYS A 316 21.14 -15.49 -30.19
N THR A 317 21.03 -16.78 -30.54
CA THR A 317 19.78 -17.30 -31.07
C THR A 317 18.81 -17.65 -29.95
N LEU A 318 17.50 -17.67 -30.25
CA LEU A 318 16.48 -18.18 -29.33
C LEU A 318 16.86 -19.55 -28.72
N ALA A 319 17.40 -20.44 -29.55
CA ALA A 319 17.79 -21.78 -29.12
C ALA A 319 18.99 -21.77 -28.14
N ASP A 320 19.88 -20.78 -28.23
CA ASP A 320 20.99 -20.64 -27.29
C ASP A 320 20.47 -20.16 -25.93
N LEU A 321 19.47 -19.26 -25.92
CA LEU A 321 18.80 -18.83 -24.69
C LEU A 321 17.96 -19.95 -24.08
N GLU A 322 17.17 -20.68 -24.86
CA GLU A 322 16.39 -21.82 -24.32
C GLU A 322 17.30 -22.93 -23.76
N ALA A 323 18.56 -23.01 -24.19
CA ALA A 323 19.52 -23.96 -23.65
C ALA A 323 19.99 -23.63 -22.22
N THR A 324 19.72 -22.42 -21.70
CA THR A 324 20.04 -22.04 -20.32
C THR A 324 19.03 -22.57 -19.31
N GLY A 325 17.89 -23.09 -19.78
CA GLY A 325 16.83 -23.66 -18.94
C GLY A 325 15.56 -22.82 -18.88
N VAL A 326 15.54 -21.63 -19.49
CA VAL A 326 14.33 -20.80 -19.63
C VAL A 326 13.60 -21.10 -20.94
N THR A 327 12.30 -20.79 -21.00
CA THR A 327 11.47 -21.02 -22.18
C THR A 327 10.55 -19.85 -22.44
N LEU A 328 10.34 -19.51 -23.71
CA LEU A 328 9.45 -18.41 -24.10
C LEU A 328 8.04 -18.62 -23.52
N ASP A 329 7.54 -17.62 -22.81
CA ASP A 329 6.13 -17.52 -22.47
C ASP A 329 5.31 -17.19 -23.72
N ARG A 330 4.56 -18.20 -24.16
CA ARG A 330 3.72 -18.12 -25.35
C ARG A 330 2.31 -17.64 -25.04
N GLU A 331 1.96 -17.49 -23.76
CA GLU A 331 0.68 -16.91 -23.35
C GLU A 331 0.69 -15.40 -23.57
N TYR A 332 1.77 -14.73 -23.16
CA TYR A 332 1.94 -13.29 -23.39
C TYR A 332 2.36 -12.95 -24.83
N THR A 333 3.47 -13.52 -25.32
CA THR A 333 3.97 -13.24 -26.69
C THR A 333 4.01 -14.50 -27.57
N PRO A 334 3.11 -14.62 -28.57
CA PRO A 334 3.11 -15.76 -29.49
C PRO A 334 4.42 -15.88 -30.29
N GLU A 335 4.91 -17.11 -30.47
CA GLU A 335 6.16 -17.38 -31.23
C GLU A 335 6.10 -16.97 -32.71
N ASP A 336 4.89 -16.81 -33.27
CA ASP A 336 4.63 -16.34 -34.63
C ASP A 336 4.32 -14.83 -34.70
N TYR A 337 4.52 -14.11 -33.59
CA TYR A 337 4.48 -12.65 -33.58
C TYR A 337 5.49 -12.08 -34.58
N VAL A 338 5.09 -11.06 -35.33
CA VAL A 338 5.89 -10.53 -36.44
C VAL A 338 6.59 -9.24 -36.00
N VAL A 339 7.92 -9.29 -35.95
CA VAL A 339 8.77 -8.14 -35.65
C VAL A 339 9.21 -7.50 -36.96
N ASN A 340 9.03 -6.18 -37.13
CA ASN A 340 9.40 -5.51 -38.38
C ASN A 340 10.91 -5.31 -38.48
N ALA A 341 11.37 -5.05 -39.71
CA ALA A 341 12.78 -4.81 -40.01
C ALA A 341 13.34 -3.63 -39.20
N GLY A 342 14.42 -3.88 -38.43
CA GLY A 342 15.07 -2.89 -37.59
C GLY A 342 14.32 -2.53 -36.32
N GLU A 343 13.29 -3.30 -35.95
CA GLU A 343 12.59 -3.19 -34.67
C GLU A 343 12.97 -4.36 -33.76
N TYR A 344 12.65 -4.23 -32.47
CA TYR A 344 12.71 -5.30 -31.49
C TYR A 344 11.33 -5.45 -30.84
N GLU A 345 11.10 -6.61 -30.23
CA GLU A 345 9.91 -6.89 -29.43
C GLU A 345 10.35 -7.42 -28.06
N LEU A 346 9.66 -6.99 -27.01
CA LEU A 346 9.87 -7.50 -25.66
C LEU A 346 9.19 -8.86 -25.52
N ALA A 347 9.92 -9.83 -24.98
CA ALA A 347 9.42 -11.17 -24.74
C ALA A 347 9.86 -11.68 -23.38
N TRP A 348 9.00 -12.49 -22.77
CA TRP A 348 9.21 -13.06 -21.44
C TRP A 348 9.63 -14.51 -21.54
N PHE A 349 10.62 -14.90 -20.75
CA PHE A 349 11.14 -16.26 -20.70
C PHE A 349 11.08 -16.78 -19.28
N MET A 350 10.40 -17.90 -19.08
CA MET A 350 10.20 -18.48 -17.75
C MET A 350 11.04 -19.73 -17.54
N ASP A 351 11.52 -19.91 -16.32
CA ASP A 351 12.05 -21.19 -15.87
C ASP A 351 10.93 -22.19 -15.51
N ALA A 352 11.28 -23.33 -14.89
CA ALA A 352 10.29 -24.33 -14.49
C ALA A 352 9.53 -23.99 -13.21
N ASN A 353 9.98 -22.99 -12.46
CA ASN A 353 9.44 -22.57 -11.17
C ASN A 353 8.54 -21.33 -11.29
N GLY A 354 8.56 -20.65 -12.45
CA GLY A 354 7.73 -19.49 -12.75
C GLY A 354 8.48 -18.17 -12.77
N ASN A 355 9.80 -18.19 -12.57
CA ASN A 355 10.64 -17.00 -12.61
C ASN A 355 10.82 -16.50 -14.03
N GLU A 356 10.68 -15.19 -14.26
CA GLU A 356 10.74 -14.60 -15.60
C GLU A 356 12.06 -13.88 -15.89
N LEU A 357 12.37 -13.76 -17.17
CA LEU A 357 13.39 -12.86 -17.68
C LEU A 357 12.81 -12.08 -18.84
N MET A 358 13.08 -10.78 -18.86
CA MET A 358 12.67 -9.91 -19.94
C MET A 358 13.77 -9.86 -21.01
N ILE A 359 13.39 -10.10 -22.25
CA ILE A 359 14.31 -10.31 -23.37
C ILE A 359 13.93 -9.43 -24.55
N ASP A 360 14.91 -8.70 -25.09
CA ASP A 360 14.75 -7.98 -26.35
C ASP A 360 14.97 -8.91 -27.54
N MET A 361 13.90 -9.21 -28.29
CA MET A 361 13.95 -10.02 -29.49
C MET A 361 14.13 -9.12 -30.72
N ILE A 362 15.36 -9.03 -31.23
CA ILE A 362 15.76 -8.07 -32.28
C ILE A 362 15.62 -8.64 -33.70
N ASN A 363 15.10 -7.82 -34.62
CA ASN A 363 15.08 -8.11 -36.05
C ASN A 363 16.05 -7.22 -36.83
N ASN A 364 17.27 -7.70 -37.03
CA ASN A 364 18.30 -6.99 -37.80
C ASN A 364 18.28 -7.32 -39.32
N THR A 365 17.17 -7.85 -39.83
CA THR A 365 17.00 -8.20 -41.25
C THR A 365 16.28 -7.08 -42.04
N ASP A 366 16.31 -7.17 -43.38
CA ASP A 366 15.67 -6.19 -44.26
C ASP A 366 14.13 -6.33 -44.38
N GLY A 367 13.52 -7.29 -43.68
CA GLY A 367 12.08 -7.57 -43.77
C GLY A 367 11.48 -8.06 -42.45
N PRO A 368 10.15 -8.13 -42.35
CA PRO A 368 9.49 -8.69 -41.17
C PRO A 368 9.82 -10.19 -41.03
N ILE A 369 10.13 -10.61 -39.81
CA ILE A 369 10.35 -12.01 -39.44
C ILE A 369 9.49 -12.37 -38.23
N GLU A 370 9.28 -13.66 -38.01
CA GLU A 370 8.59 -14.16 -36.82
C GLU A 370 9.54 -14.13 -35.62
N LEU A 371 9.04 -13.93 -34.41
CA LEU A 371 9.83 -13.77 -33.19
C LEU A 371 10.82 -14.92 -32.97
N LYS A 372 10.43 -16.16 -33.29
CA LYS A 372 11.34 -17.32 -33.23
C LYS A 372 12.58 -17.24 -34.15
N ASP A 373 12.52 -16.38 -35.17
CA ASP A 373 13.61 -16.13 -36.11
C ASP A 373 14.41 -14.86 -35.74
N CYS A 374 13.99 -14.10 -34.72
CA CYS A 374 14.76 -13.00 -34.14
C CYS A 374 16.00 -13.48 -33.39
N LEU A 375 16.93 -12.55 -33.14
CA LEU A 375 18.03 -12.77 -32.21
C LEU A 375 17.64 -12.24 -30.82
N VAL A 376 18.23 -12.81 -29.78
CA VAL A 376 18.20 -12.28 -28.43
C VAL A 376 19.24 -11.15 -28.38
N GLY A 377 18.79 -9.91 -28.27
CA GLY A 377 19.63 -8.72 -28.27
C GLY A 377 19.81 -8.08 -26.90
N GLY A 378 18.92 -8.36 -25.95
CA GLY A 378 18.95 -7.77 -24.61
C GLY A 378 18.45 -8.75 -23.57
N ILE A 379 19.03 -8.70 -22.37
CA ILE A 379 18.58 -9.44 -21.20
C ILE A 379 18.42 -8.46 -20.06
N THR A 380 17.23 -8.42 -19.46
CA THR A 380 16.91 -7.65 -18.26
C THR A 380 16.42 -8.61 -17.18
N VAL A 381 16.90 -8.40 -15.95
CA VAL A 381 16.56 -9.18 -14.76
C VAL A 381 16.33 -8.24 -13.58
N TYR A 382 15.30 -8.54 -12.81
CA TYR A 382 14.95 -7.86 -11.57
C TYR A 382 15.21 -8.75 -10.35
N SER A 383 15.18 -8.17 -9.16
CA SER A 383 15.43 -8.88 -7.91
C SER A 383 14.42 -10.00 -7.64
N TYR A 384 13.13 -9.72 -7.87
CA TYR A 384 12.04 -10.68 -7.70
C TYR A 384 12.15 -11.89 -8.64
N ASP A 385 12.80 -11.74 -9.80
CA ASP A 385 12.99 -12.84 -10.77
C ASP A 385 13.94 -13.94 -10.27
N VAL A 386 14.75 -13.68 -9.24
CA VAL A 386 15.81 -14.60 -8.78
C VAL A 386 15.75 -14.88 -7.28
N GLU A 387 14.71 -14.40 -6.60
CA GLU A 387 14.62 -14.37 -5.14
C GLU A 387 14.56 -15.77 -4.52
N ASP A 388 13.82 -16.69 -5.15
CA ASP A 388 13.69 -18.08 -4.70
C ASP A 388 14.99 -18.90 -4.87
N GLY A 389 16.00 -18.33 -5.54
CA GLY A 389 17.32 -18.91 -5.79
C GLY A 389 17.31 -20.06 -6.80
N SER A 390 16.20 -20.33 -7.47
CA SER A 390 16.05 -21.40 -8.45
C SER A 390 16.49 -20.98 -9.86
N LEU A 391 16.45 -19.67 -10.15
CA LEU A 391 17.06 -19.03 -11.31
C LEU A 391 18.28 -18.21 -10.86
N THR A 392 19.41 -18.39 -11.54
CA THR A 392 20.61 -17.56 -11.28
C THR A 392 21.03 -16.83 -12.54
N VAL A 393 21.19 -15.50 -12.46
CA VAL A 393 21.68 -14.66 -13.57
C VAL A 393 22.92 -13.89 -13.14
N ILE A 394 24.02 -14.08 -13.85
CA ILE A 394 25.31 -13.44 -13.56
C ILE A 394 25.83 -12.74 -14.81
N PHE A 395 26.00 -11.44 -14.71
CA PHE A 395 26.57 -10.57 -15.73
C PHE A 395 28.11 -10.60 -15.67
N PRO A 396 28.81 -10.09 -16.70
CA PRO A 396 30.27 -10.10 -16.75
C PRO A 396 30.91 -9.50 -15.51
N GLY A 397 32.09 -9.97 -15.13
CA GLY A 397 32.76 -9.54 -13.90
C GLY A 397 32.14 -10.13 -12.64
N GLY A 398 31.10 -10.98 -12.77
CA GLY A 398 30.45 -11.63 -11.65
C GLY A 398 29.34 -10.82 -10.99
N ILE A 399 28.82 -9.82 -11.69
CA ILE A 399 27.77 -8.94 -11.18
C ILE A 399 26.44 -9.67 -11.24
N GLN A 400 25.68 -9.65 -10.15
CA GLN A 400 24.37 -10.27 -10.00
C GLN A 400 23.49 -9.43 -9.07
N ILE A 401 22.18 -9.74 -9.02
CA ILE A 401 21.28 -9.17 -8.01
C ILE A 401 21.90 -9.34 -6.61
N GLY A 402 21.83 -8.28 -5.79
CA GLY A 402 22.43 -8.24 -4.46
C GLY A 402 23.94 -7.93 -4.45
N THR A 403 24.56 -7.67 -5.60
CA THR A 403 25.97 -7.22 -5.65
C THR A 403 26.06 -5.80 -5.10
N ALA A 404 27.12 -5.47 -4.36
CA ALA A 404 27.33 -4.11 -3.88
C ALA A 404 27.73 -3.17 -5.02
N GLN A 405 27.18 -1.96 -5.04
CA GLN A 405 27.54 -0.90 -5.99
C GLN A 405 29.07 -0.75 -6.16
N GLU A 406 29.83 -0.83 -5.07
CA GLU A 406 31.30 -0.69 -5.11
C GLU A 406 31.98 -1.76 -5.98
N ASP A 407 31.44 -2.98 -5.99
CA ASP A 407 31.96 -4.09 -6.79
C ASP A 407 31.58 -3.93 -8.26
N VAL A 408 30.40 -3.38 -8.56
CA VAL A 408 29.98 -3.01 -9.92
C VAL A 408 30.93 -1.97 -10.51
N LEU A 409 31.19 -0.89 -9.78
CA LEU A 409 32.10 0.18 -10.21
C LEU A 409 33.56 -0.32 -10.32
N ALA A 410 33.94 -1.30 -9.51
CA ALA A 410 35.26 -1.94 -9.62
C ALA A 410 35.38 -2.83 -10.87
N ALA A 411 34.30 -3.48 -11.28
CA ALA A 411 34.24 -4.33 -12.46
C ALA A 411 34.18 -3.51 -13.75
N TYR A 412 33.27 -2.52 -13.83
CA TYR A 412 32.94 -1.80 -15.07
C TYR A 412 33.56 -0.41 -15.17
N GLY A 413 34.14 0.11 -14.09
CA GLY A 413 34.75 1.43 -14.07
C GLY A 413 33.74 2.57 -13.92
N GLU A 414 34.13 3.77 -14.37
CA GLU A 414 33.30 4.98 -14.25
C GLU A 414 32.14 4.90 -15.27
N PRO A 415 30.88 5.06 -14.84
CA PRO A 415 29.73 5.06 -15.74
C PRO A 415 29.72 6.32 -16.62
N ASP A 416 29.09 6.21 -17.79
CA ASP A 416 28.90 7.33 -18.72
C ASP A 416 27.81 8.30 -18.25
N ASP A 417 26.78 7.78 -17.57
CA ASP A 417 25.71 8.56 -16.94
C ASP A 417 25.28 7.95 -15.61
N THR A 418 24.72 8.77 -14.72
CA THR A 418 24.25 8.35 -13.41
C THR A 418 23.05 9.17 -12.96
N TYR A 419 22.02 8.48 -12.48
CA TYR A 419 20.90 9.08 -11.77
C TYR A 419 20.99 8.65 -10.30
N GLU A 420 21.00 9.61 -9.38
CA GLU A 420 21.04 9.34 -7.93
C GLU A 420 19.75 9.82 -7.30
N ASP A 421 19.05 8.90 -6.64
CA ASP A 421 17.82 9.17 -5.92
C ASP A 421 17.92 8.55 -4.51
N ALA A 422 17.55 9.33 -3.50
CA ALA A 422 17.65 8.88 -2.11
C ALA A 422 16.51 7.93 -1.73
N GLU A 423 15.42 7.95 -2.50
CA GLU A 423 14.18 7.22 -2.26
C GLU A 423 14.07 6.00 -3.18
N TYR A 424 14.40 6.16 -4.46
CA TYR A 424 14.27 5.10 -5.48
C TYR A 424 15.60 4.41 -5.84
N GLY A 425 16.70 4.81 -5.23
CA GLY A 425 18.01 4.24 -5.47
C GLY A 425 18.77 4.91 -6.63
N ASN A 426 19.79 4.24 -7.14
CA ASN A 426 20.69 4.83 -8.15
C ASN A 426 20.71 4.00 -9.43
N SER A 427 20.76 4.69 -10.57
CA SER A 427 20.93 4.07 -11.89
C SER A 427 22.30 4.41 -12.48
N TYR A 428 23.01 3.40 -12.95
CA TYR A 428 24.32 3.52 -13.59
C TYR A 428 24.28 3.03 -15.03
N TYR A 429 24.80 3.84 -15.95
CA TYR A 429 24.74 3.56 -17.38
C TYR A 429 26.14 3.51 -18.00
N TRP A 430 26.42 2.44 -18.75
CA TRP A 430 27.60 2.31 -19.61
C TRP A 430 27.15 2.09 -21.04
N TYR A 431 27.64 2.90 -21.97
CA TYR A 431 27.30 2.85 -23.38
C TYR A 431 28.49 2.41 -24.22
N ALA A 432 28.23 1.62 -25.26
CA ALA A 432 29.25 1.33 -26.26
C ALA A 432 29.64 2.63 -27.02
N GLU A 433 30.92 2.79 -27.36
CA GLU A 433 31.47 4.04 -27.96
C GLU A 433 30.69 4.57 -29.18
N ASP A 434 29.96 3.72 -29.91
CA ASP A 434 29.22 4.05 -31.12
C ASP A 434 27.70 3.74 -31.06
N SER A 435 27.12 3.37 -29.91
CA SER A 435 25.69 3.04 -29.78
C SER A 435 25.09 3.42 -28.42
N PHE A 436 23.97 4.16 -28.45
CA PHE A 436 23.14 4.40 -27.26
C PHE A 436 22.25 3.20 -26.90
N TYR A 437 22.12 2.23 -27.80
CA TYR A 437 21.27 1.05 -27.63
C TYR A 437 22.06 -0.18 -27.15
N ASN A 438 23.40 -0.10 -27.16
CA ASN A 438 24.26 -1.16 -26.68
C ASN A 438 24.97 -0.68 -25.43
N GLY A 439 24.91 -1.47 -24.37
CA GLY A 439 25.39 -1.01 -23.08
C GLY A 439 24.94 -1.91 -21.94
N CYS A 440 25.30 -1.48 -20.74
CA CYS A 440 24.86 -2.08 -19.50
C CYS A 440 24.18 -1.00 -18.65
N THR A 441 23.05 -1.35 -18.05
CA THR A 441 22.40 -0.56 -17.02
C THR A 441 22.35 -1.38 -15.74
N ILE A 442 22.67 -0.75 -14.62
CA ILE A 442 22.58 -1.35 -13.29
C ILE A 442 21.81 -0.38 -12.40
N ASP A 443 20.74 -0.85 -11.80
CA ASP A 443 19.97 -0.11 -10.80
C ASP A 443 20.22 -0.71 -9.42
N THR A 444 20.39 0.16 -8.41
CA THR A 444 20.66 -0.24 -7.04
C THR A 444 19.61 0.30 -6.09
N GLU A 445 19.16 -0.53 -5.16
CA GLU A 445 18.18 -0.21 -4.13
C GLU A 445 18.63 0.98 -3.25
N ALA A 446 17.69 1.84 -2.89
CA ALA A 446 17.89 2.92 -1.95
C ALA A 446 18.33 2.41 -0.57
N GLY A 447 19.20 3.15 0.11
CA GLY A 447 19.66 2.81 1.45
C GLY A 447 20.72 1.70 1.52
N THR A 448 20.53 0.57 0.83
CA THR A 448 21.50 -0.55 0.83
C THR A 448 22.57 -0.40 -0.24
N GLY A 449 22.24 0.18 -1.41
CA GLY A 449 23.12 0.27 -2.57
C GLY A 449 23.43 -1.09 -3.19
N LEU A 450 22.56 -2.09 -2.97
CA LEU A 450 22.66 -3.41 -3.57
C LEU A 450 21.96 -3.41 -4.94
N VAL A 451 22.50 -4.16 -5.90
CA VAL A 451 21.94 -4.27 -7.23
C VAL A 451 20.55 -4.89 -7.19
N GLU A 452 19.55 -4.14 -7.65
CA GLU A 452 18.13 -4.51 -7.67
C GLU A 452 17.68 -4.90 -9.08
N SER A 453 18.21 -4.26 -10.11
CA SER A 453 17.96 -4.64 -11.49
C SER A 453 19.19 -4.49 -12.37
N MET A 454 19.26 -5.28 -13.43
CA MET A 454 20.35 -5.26 -14.39
C MET A 454 19.84 -5.47 -15.80
N SER A 455 20.38 -4.71 -16.76
CA SER A 455 20.09 -4.87 -18.18
C SER A 455 21.37 -4.83 -19.01
N LEU A 456 21.54 -5.79 -19.91
CA LEU A 456 22.68 -5.85 -20.84
C LEU A 456 22.17 -5.98 -22.28
N ASN A 457 22.56 -5.02 -23.12
CA ASN A 457 22.00 -4.84 -24.46
C ASN A 457 23.09 -4.84 -25.54
N CYS A 458 22.86 -5.63 -26.59
CA CYS A 458 23.64 -5.73 -27.82
C CYS A 458 22.70 -5.87 -29.02
N MET A 459 22.26 -4.73 -29.56
CA MET A 459 21.23 -4.61 -30.60
C MET A 459 21.77 -4.77 -32.04
N GLU A 460 22.99 -5.30 -32.23
CA GLU A 460 23.72 -5.31 -33.52
C GLU A 460 23.69 -6.61 -34.33
#